data_AF-W1RTJ0-F1
#
_entry.id   AF-W1RTJ0-F1
#
_cell.length_a   1.000
_cell.length_b   1.000
_cell.length_c   1.000
_cell.angle_alpha   90.00
_cell.angle_beta   90.00
_cell.angle_gamma   90.00
#
_symmetry.space_group_name_H-M   'P 1'
#
loop_
_entity.id
_entity.type
_entity.pdbx_description
1 polymer ?
#
loop_
_entity_poly.entity_id
_entity_poly.type
_entity_poly.pdbx_seq_one_letter_code
_entity_poly.pdbx_strand_id
1 'polypeptide(L)' 'MLPDHHDLTRQYNAIMKQIAAGVPMHPMEIWDLVQALQEEGEHGWANSLADHLPDQR' A
#
# COMPACT_ATOMS: atom_id res chain seq x y z
N MET A 1 -9.35 -10.92 -1.08
CA MET A 1 -10.09 -10.09 -0.08
C MET A 1 -9.54 -10.53 1.26
N LEU A 2 -8.49 -9.84 1.71
CA LEU A 2 -7.79 -10.21 2.93
C LEU A 2 -8.76 -10.14 4.12
N PRO A 3 -8.68 -11.09 5.06
CA PRO A 3 -9.42 -10.98 6.33
C PRO A 3 -9.08 -9.66 7.02
N ASP A 4 -10.07 -9.07 7.71
CA ASP A 4 -9.88 -7.82 8.49
C ASP A 4 -8.78 -7.93 9.56
N HIS A 5 -8.34 -9.16 9.88
CA HIS A 5 -7.30 -9.46 10.85
C HIS A 5 -5.90 -9.65 10.25
N HIS A 6 -5.74 -9.58 8.92
CA HIS A 6 -4.44 -9.73 8.27
C HIS A 6 -3.56 -8.49 8.50
N ASP A 7 -2.28 -8.68 8.80
CA ASP A 7 -1.36 -7.58 9.07
C ASP A 7 -1.21 -6.63 7.87
N LEU A 8 -1.27 -7.16 6.65
CA LEU A 8 -1.24 -6.36 5.43
C LEU A 8 -2.48 -5.47 5.27
N THR A 9 -3.66 -5.92 5.71
CA THR A 9 -4.88 -5.08 5.71
C THR A 9 -4.74 -3.89 6.63
N ARG A 10 -4.13 -4.08 7.80
CA ARG A 10 -3.88 -2.99 8.75
C ARG A 10 -2.87 -1.99 8.20
N GLN A 11 -1.80 -2.49 7.58
CA GLN A 11 -0.77 -1.65 6.95
C GLN A 11 -1.33 -0.86 5.77
N TYR A 12 -2.08 -1.51 4.88
CA TYR A 12 -2.77 -0.88 3.75
C TYR A 12 -3.65 0.28 4.21
N ASN A 13 -4.53 0.02 5.17
CA ASN A 13 -5.43 1.04 5.70
C ASN A 13 -4.69 2.20 6.38
N ALA A 14 -3.57 1.94 7.05
CA ALA A 14 -2.76 2.97 7.68
C ALA A 14 -2.07 3.87 6.63
N ILE A 15 -1.47 3.28 5.60
CA ILE A 15 -0.84 4.01 4.49
C ILE A 15 -1.88 4.84 3.74
N MET A 16 -3.03 4.27 3.38
CA MET A 16 -4.09 5.00 2.68
C MET A 16 -4.63 6.18 3.49
N LYS A 17 -4.75 6.06 4.82
CA LYS A 17 -5.14 7.18 5.69
C LYS A 17 -4.11 8.31 5.68
N GLN A 18 -2.82 7.98 5.66
CA GLN A 18 -1.75 9.00 5.59
C GLN A 18 -1.76 9.74 4.25
N ILE A 19 -1.93 9.00 3.15
CA ILE A 19 -2.08 9.57 1.80
C ILE A 19 -3.28 10.52 1.76
N ALA A 20 -4.45 10.07 2.25
CA ALA A 20 -5.67 10.87 2.28
C ALA A 20 -5.54 12.13 3.16
N ALA A 21 -4.73 12.06 4.22
CA ALA A 21 -4.42 13.19 5.09
C ALA A 21 -3.37 14.14 4.49
N GLY A 22 -2.79 13.84 3.32
CA GLY A 22 -1.71 14.60 2.72
C GLY A 22 -0.41 14.54 3.51
N VAL A 23 -0.24 13.53 4.35
CA VAL A 23 0.99 13.33 5.13
C VAL A 23 2.06 12.81 4.17
N PRO A 24 3.23 13.48 4.08
CA PRO A 24 4.34 12.99 3.27
C PRO A 24 4.79 11.62 3.77
N MET A 25 4.76 10.62 2.91
CA MET A 25 5.34 9.30 3.19
C MET A 25 6.55 9.05 2.31
N HIS A 26 7.46 8.23 2.81
CA HIS A 26 8.60 7.81 2.03
C HIS A 26 8.14 6.82 0.94
N PRO A 27 8.52 7.00 -0.33
CA PRO A 27 8.10 6.12 -1.42
C PRO A 27 8.44 4.63 -1.18
N MET A 28 9.54 4.36 -0.47
CA MET A 28 9.92 2.98 -0.12
C MET A 28 8.89 2.28 0.78
N GLU A 29 8.25 2.99 1.70
CA GLU A 29 7.23 2.38 2.59
C GLU A 29 6.01 1.91 1.80
N ILE A 30 5.62 2.68 0.79
CA ILE A 30 4.55 2.32 -0.14
C ILE A 30 5.01 1.13 -1.01
N TRP A 31 6.24 1.16 -1.51
CA TRP A 31 6.81 0.09 -2.34
C TRP A 31 6.88 -1.26 -1.61
N ASP A 32 7.37 -1.26 -0.37
CA ASP A 32 7.50 -2.48 0.44
C ASP A 32 6.13 -3.14 0.66
N LEU A 33 5.09 -2.35 0.92
CA LEU A 33 3.74 -2.88 1.05
C LEU A 33 3.16 -3.36 -0.30
N VAL A 34 3.45 -2.67 -1.41
CA VAL A 34 3.06 -3.15 -2.75
C VAL A 34 3.66 -4.54 -3.00
N GLN A 35 4.94 -4.74 -2.72
CA GLN A 35 5.60 -6.03 -2.91
C GLN A 35 4.98 -7.11 -2.02
N ALA A 36 4.78 -6.84 -0.74
CA ALA A 36 4.15 -7.80 0.18
C ALA A 36 2.71 -8.18 -0.26
N LEU A 37 1.93 -7.23 -0.76
CA LEU A 37 0.58 -7.50 -1.29
C LEU A 37 0.63 -8.32 -2.60
N GLN A 38 1.64 -8.11 -3.44
CA GLN A 38 1.83 -8.93 -4.66
C GLN A 38 2.23 -10.36 -4.33
N GLU A 39 3.09 -10.57 -3.35
CA GLU A 39 3.53 -11.90 -2.89
C GLU A 39 2.37 -12.73 -2.34
N GLU A 40 1.42 -12.10 -1.65
CA GLU A 40 0.18 -12.72 -1.17
C GLU A 40 -0.91 -12.87 -2.26
N GLY A 41 -0.64 -12.42 -3.50
CA GLY A 41 -1.59 -12.50 -4.62
C GLY A 41 -2.70 -11.45 -4.60
N GLU A 42 -2.61 -10.45 -3.72
CA GLU A 42 -3.60 -9.37 -3.57
C GLU A 42 -3.29 -8.21 -4.53
N HIS A 43 -3.18 -8.55 -5.82
CA HIS A 43 -2.78 -7.63 -6.89
C HIS A 43 -3.66 -6.38 -7.00
N GLY A 44 -4.96 -6.47 -6.65
CA GLY A 44 -5.86 -5.32 -6.69
C GLY A 44 -5.47 -4.24 -5.68
N TRP A 45 -5.07 -4.63 -4.47
CA TRP A 45 -4.64 -3.69 -3.43
C TRP A 45 -3.25 -3.17 -3.72
N ALA A 46 -2.36 -4.04 -4.21
CA ALA A 46 -1.03 -3.64 -4.65
C ALA A 46 -1.07 -2.57 -5.75
N ASN A 47 -1.90 -2.77 -6.78
CA ASN A 47 -2.04 -1.80 -7.88
C ASN A 47 -2.59 -0.46 -7.39
N SER A 48 -3.62 -0.48 -6.53
CA SER A 48 -4.16 0.75 -5.94
C SER A 48 -3.12 1.53 -5.14
N LEU A 49 -2.22 0.85 -4.44
CA LEU A 49 -1.16 1.51 -3.67
C LEU A 49 -0.05 2.04 -4.58
N ALA A 50 0.27 1.31 -5.65
CA ALA A 50 1.29 1.67 -6.63
C ALA A 50 0.96 2.97 -7.38
N ASP A 51 -0.32 3.27 -7.60
CA ASP A 51 -0.78 4.55 -8.19
C ASP A 51 -0.39 5.79 -7.36
N HIS A 52 0.00 5.61 -6.10
CA HIS A 52 0.46 6.69 -5.22
C HIS A 52 1.99 6.82 -5.15
N LEU A 53 2.74 5.94 -5.81
CA LEU A 53 4.18 6.10 -5.91
C LEU A 53 4.52 7.25 -6.87
N PRO A 54 5.57 8.03 -6.58
CA PRO A 54 6.04 9.03 -7.53
C PRO A 54 6.49 8.33 -8.82
N ASP A 55 6.03 8.83 -9.97
CA ASP A 55 6.52 8.40 -11.27
C ASP A 55 8.05 8.42 -11.26
N GLN A 56 8.67 7.24 -11.40
CA GLN A 56 10.11 7.15 -11.66
C GLN A 56 10.38 7.62 -13.09
N ARG A 57 10.31 8.94 -13.31
CA ARG A 57 10.70 9.60 -14.57
C ARG A 57 12.03 10.30 -14.43
#